data_AF-A0A1M5B4F1-F1
#
_entry.id   AF-A0A1M5B4F1-F1
#
_cell.length_a   1.000
_cell.length_b   1.000
_cell.length_c   1.000
_cell.angle_alpha   90.00
_cell.angle_beta   90.00
_cell.angle_gamma   90.00
#
_symmetry.space_group_name_H-M   'P 1'
#
loop_
_entity.id
_entity.type
_entity.pdbx_description
1 polymer ?
#
loop_
_entity_poly.entity_id
_entity_poly.type
_entity_poly.pdbx_seq_one_letter_code
_entity_poly.pdbx_strand_id
1 'polypeptide(L)' 'MMHQKVGAVLVVGGGIAGIQAALDLADSGFFVYLVEHRGAIGGTMAQLDKTFPGNECSM' A
#
# COMPACT_ATOMS: atom_id res chain seq x y z
N MET A 1 -4.40 -18.48 -14.34
CA MET A 1 -3.84 -19.60 -13.57
C MET A 1 -3.88 -19.20 -12.10
N MET A 2 -4.65 -19.91 -11.28
CA MET A 2 -4.77 -19.63 -9.84
C MET A 2 -3.48 -20.10 -9.16
N HIS A 3 -2.61 -19.16 -8.77
CA HIS A 3 -1.42 -19.46 -7.97
C HIS A 3 -1.88 -20.12 -6.66
N GLN A 4 -1.45 -21.36 -6.42
CA GLN A 4 -1.61 -22.03 -5.14
C GLN A 4 -0.88 -21.20 -4.08
N LYS A 5 -1.66 -20.61 -3.16
CA LYS A 5 -1.19 -19.58 -2.21
C LYS A 5 -0.20 -20.17 -1.20
N VAL A 6 0.97 -19.57 -1.07
CA VAL A 6 1.90 -19.86 0.03
C VAL A 6 1.69 -18.80 1.12
N GLY A 7 0.68 -18.98 1.98
CA GLY A 7 0.43 -18.12 3.14
C GLY A 7 -0.38 -16.83 2.90
N ALA A 8 -0.75 -16.17 3.99
CA ALA A 8 -1.48 -14.90 4.00
C ALA A 8 -0.78 -13.89 4.92
N VAL A 9 -0.81 -12.61 4.54
CA VAL A 9 -0.17 -11.50 5.27
C VAL A 9 -1.21 -10.41 5.55
N LEU A 10 -1.16 -9.83 6.74
CA LEU A 10 -1.93 -8.64 7.11
C LEU A 10 -0.99 -7.43 7.19
N VAL A 11 -1.24 -6.42 6.37
CA VAL A 11 -0.58 -5.12 6.42
C VAL A 11 -1.52 -4.13 7.11
N VAL A 12 -1.03 -3.50 8.17
CA VAL A 12 -1.76 -2.50 8.96
C VAL A 12 -1.22 -1.11 8.64
N GLY A 13 -2.10 -0.25 8.12
CA GLY A 13 -1.78 1.11 7.68
C GLY A 13 -1.71 1.23 6.16
N GLY A 14 -2.65 1.97 5.57
CA GLY A 14 -2.75 2.26 4.14
C GLY A 14 -1.98 3.50 3.70
N GLY A 15 -0.87 3.84 4.35
CA GLY A 15 0.06 4.87 3.86
C GLY A 15 0.93 4.36 2.70
N ILE A 16 1.73 5.23 2.09
CA ILE A 16 2.62 4.86 0.96
C ILE A 16 3.48 3.62 1.24
N ALA A 17 4.03 3.50 2.45
CA ALA A 17 4.83 2.36 2.85
C ALA A 17 4.02 1.05 2.92
N GLY A 18 2.80 1.10 3.48
CA GLY A 18 1.94 -0.07 3.59
C GLY A 18 1.36 -0.51 2.25
N ILE A 19 1.02 0.45 1.38
CA ILE A 19 0.60 0.17 0.01
C ILE A 19 1.73 -0.53 -0.75
N GLN A 20 2.95 0.00 -0.70
CA GLN A 20 4.09 -0.62 -1.41
C GLN A 20 4.39 -2.03 -0.87
N ALA A 21 4.42 -2.20 0.46
CA ALA A 21 4.64 -3.51 1.07
C ALA A 21 3.54 -4.52 0.66
N ALA A 22 2.29 -4.07 0.58
CA ALA A 22 1.19 -4.93 0.16
C ALA A 22 1.31 -5.36 -1.32
N LEU A 23 1.74 -4.45 -2.20
CA LEU A 23 1.99 -4.75 -3.61
C LEU A 23 3.15 -5.73 -3.77
N ASP A 24 4.29 -5.46 -3.13
CA ASP A 24 5.48 -6.33 -3.22
C ASP A 24 5.17 -7.77 -2.74
N LEU A 25 4.37 -7.90 -1.67
CA LEU A 25 3.92 -9.19 -1.15
C LEU A 25 2.92 -9.88 -2.08
N ALA A 26 1.99 -9.13 -2.67
CA ALA A 26 1.03 -9.67 -3.63
C ALA A 26 1.73 -10.17 -4.90
N ASP A 27 2.71 -9.40 -5.42
CA ASP A 27 3.53 -9.78 -6.56
C ASP A 27 4.43 -11.00 -6.25
N SER A 28 4.83 -11.15 -4.99
CA SER A 28 5.53 -12.35 -4.49
C SER A 28 4.62 -13.58 -4.30
N GLY A 29 3.31 -13.45 -4.57
CA GLY A 29 2.35 -14.57 -4.55
C GLY A 29 1.65 -14.80 -3.21
N PHE A 30 1.78 -13.88 -2.24
CA PHE A 30 1.05 -13.96 -0.97
C PHE A 30 -0.37 -13.42 -1.11
N PHE A 31 -1.30 -13.95 -0.30
CA PHE A 31 -2.60 -13.31 -0.14
C PHE A 31 -2.51 -12.19 0.90
N VAL A 32 -2.75 -10.95 0.47
CA VAL A 32 -2.55 -9.78 1.33
C VAL A 32 -3.87 -9.15 1.75
N TYR A 33 -4.04 -8.96 3.05
CA TYR A 33 -5.04 -8.08 3.63
C TYR A 33 -4.39 -6.73 3.92
N LEU A 34 -4.96 -5.63 3.42
CA LEU A 34 -4.54 -4.27 3.77
C LEU A 34 -5.64 -3.61 4.60
N VAL A 35 -5.33 -3.21 5.83
CA VAL A 35 -6.30 -2.58 6.75
C VAL A 35 -5.86 -1.16 7.06
N GLU A 36 -6.75 -0.21 6.83
CA GLU A 36 -6.58 1.21 7.14
C GLU A 36 -7.70 1.64 8.10
N HIS A 37 -7.36 2.43 9.12
CA HIS A 37 -8.31 2.89 10.13
C HIS A 37 -9.18 4.06 9.64
N ARG A 38 -8.71 4.83 8.65
CA ARG A 38 -9.43 5.94 8.03
C ARG A 38 -10.31 5.46 6.89
N GLY A 39 -11.27 6.30 6.48
CA GLY A 39 -12.12 6.03 5.33
C GLY A 39 -11.43 6.09 3.96
N ALA A 40 -10.12 6.37 3.92
CA ALA A 40 -9.32 6.44 2.69
C ALA A 40 -7.86 6.05 2.97
N ILE A 41 -7.21 5.48 1.94
CA ILE A 41 -5.77 5.17 1.93
C ILE A 41 -4.95 6.39 1.45
N GLY A 42 -3.63 6.29 1.50
CA GLY A 42 -2.66 7.33 1.10
C GLY A 42 -1.92 7.98 2.28
N GLY A 43 -2.40 7.81 3.52
CA GLY A 43 -1.71 8.22 4.74
C GLY A 43 -1.37 9.72 4.80
N THR A 44 -0.13 10.06 5.17
CA THR A 44 0.34 11.45 5.19
C THR A 44 0.60 12.00 3.78
N MET A 45 0.99 11.15 2.83
CA MET A 45 1.29 11.56 1.45
C MET A 45 0.05 12.16 0.77
N ALA A 46 -1.13 11.59 1.02
CA ALA A 46 -2.40 12.10 0.53
C ALA A 46 -2.79 13.50 1.05
N GLN A 47 -2.10 14.02 2.08
CA GLN A 47 -2.33 15.35 2.64
C GLN A 47 -1.35 16.40 2.08
N LEU A 48 -0.34 15.96 1.31
CA LEU A 48 0.66 16.84 0.72
C LEU A 48 0.17 17.31 -0.65
N ASP A 49 0.29 18.60 -0.93
CA ASP A 49 0.02 19.13 -2.27
C ASP A 49 1.10 18.68 -3.27
N LYS A 50 2.37 18.72 -2.84
CA LYS A 50 3.54 18.41 -3.66
C LYS A 50 4.59 17.60 -2.93
N THR A 51 5.35 16.80 -3.68
CA THR A 51 6.51 16.04 -3.17
C THR A 51 7.83 16.71 -3.57
N PHE A 52 8.71 16.96 -2.60
CA PHE A 52 10.09 17.39 -2.87
C PHE A 52 10.93 16.18 -3.33
N PRO A 53 11.89 16.33 -4.27
CA PRO A 53 12.32 17.55 -4.97
C PRO A 53 11.59 17.85 -6.28
N GLY A 54 10.84 16.89 -6.81
CA GLY A 54 10.24 16.98 -8.15
C GLY A 54 9.07 17.98 -8.26
N ASN A 55 8.47 18.36 -7.14
CA ASN A 55 7.23 19.14 -7.08
C ASN A 55 6.10 18.51 -7.91
N GLU A 56 6.03 17.18 -7.86
CA GLU A 56 4.96 16.39 -8.48
C GLU A 56 3.73 16.39 -7.57
N CYS A 57 2.54 16.15 -8.14
CA CYS A 57 1.34 15.96 -7.33
C CYS A 57 1.45 14.67 -6.51
N SER A 58 1.08 14.74 -5.23
CA SER A 58 1.23 13.60 -4.31
C SER A 58 0.15 12.52 -4.46
N MET A 59 -0.94 12.83 -5.16
CA MET A 59 -2.01 11.90 -5.57
C MET A 59 -2.49 12.22 -6.98
#